data_AF-A0A8T0N831-F1
#
_entry.id   AF-A0A8T0N831-F1
#
_cell.length_a   1.000
_cell.length_b   1.000
_cell.length_c   1.000
_cell.angle_alpha   90.00
_cell.angle_beta   90.00
_cell.angle_gamma   90.00
#
_symmetry.space_group_name_H-M   'P 1'
#
loop_
_entity.id
_entity.type
_entity.pdbx_description
1 polymer ?
#
loop_
_entity_poly.entity_id
_entity_poly.type
_entity_poly.pdbx_seq_one_letter_code
_entity_poly.pdbx_strand_id
1 'polypeptide(L)'
;RILNNTAKHLYKTPILTTRKGTVDRQLKSNPRNKLIHGRHRCGKGRNARGIITARHRGGGHKRLYRKIDFRRNQKDISGRIVTIEYNPNRNAYICLIHYGDGEKRYILHPRGAIIGDTIVSSTKVPISMGNALPLSAV
;
A
#
# COMPACT_ATOMS: atom_id res chain seq x y z
N ARG A 1 -42.97 28.73 -9.66
CA ARG A 1 -43.35 27.30 -9.80
C ARG A 1 -42.15 26.57 -10.42
N ILE A 2 -41.19 26.12 -9.60
CA ILE A 2 -39.93 25.52 -10.06
C ILE A 2 -40.18 24.02 -10.21
N LEU A 3 -40.09 23.49 -11.44
CA LEU A 3 -40.21 22.07 -11.71
C LEU A 3 -38.90 21.38 -11.34
N ASN A 4 -38.93 20.64 -10.22
CA ASN A 4 -37.85 19.76 -9.80
C ASN A 4 -37.74 18.59 -10.78
N ASN A 5 -36.80 18.67 -11.72
CA ASN A 5 -36.49 17.57 -12.63
C ASN A 5 -35.69 16.50 -11.89
N THR A 6 -36.38 15.65 -11.13
CA THR A 6 -35.82 14.45 -10.52
C THR A 6 -36.00 13.27 -11.48
N ALA A 7 -35.13 13.18 -12.47
CA ALA A 7 -35.01 11.98 -13.27
C ALA A 7 -34.46 10.85 -12.39
N LYS A 8 -35.37 10.13 -11.72
CA LYS A 8 -35.08 8.87 -11.03
C LYS A 8 -34.62 7.87 -12.10
N HIS A 9 -33.34 7.56 -12.06
CA HIS A 9 -32.70 6.57 -12.92
C HIS A 9 -33.34 5.18 -12.65
N LEU A 10 -34.29 4.77 -13.49
CA LEU A 10 -35.17 3.60 -13.28
C LEU A 10 -34.57 2.26 -13.73
N TYR A 11 -33.25 2.17 -13.92
CA TYR A 11 -32.59 0.89 -14.16
C TYR A 11 -31.45 0.67 -13.15
N LYS A 12 -31.66 -0.28 -12.22
CA LYS A 12 -30.57 -0.86 -11.42
C LYS A 12 -29.81 -1.83 -12.31
N THR A 13 -28.51 -1.62 -12.47
CA THR A 13 -27.63 -2.56 -13.19
C THR A 13 -27.53 -3.88 -12.39
N PRO A 14 -27.64 -5.06 -13.05
CA PRO A 14 -27.80 -6.35 -12.35
C PRO A 14 -26.53 -6.88 -11.67
N ILE A 15 -25.44 -6.10 -11.58
CA ILE A 15 -24.08 -6.62 -11.32
C ILE A 15 -23.54 -6.21 -9.94
N LEU A 16 -24.26 -5.40 -9.16
CA LEU A 16 -23.74 -4.81 -7.91
C LEU A 16 -24.04 -5.63 -6.64
N THR A 17 -24.83 -6.69 -6.71
CA THR A 17 -25.41 -7.37 -5.54
C THR A 17 -24.44 -8.25 -4.75
N THR A 18 -23.32 -8.70 -5.33
CA THR A 18 -22.34 -9.58 -4.67
C THR A 18 -21.02 -8.90 -4.27
N ARG A 19 -20.93 -7.56 -4.39
CA ARG A 19 -19.68 -6.85 -4.14
C ARG A 19 -19.42 -6.69 -2.63
N LYS A 20 -18.78 -7.69 -2.02
CA LYS A 20 -18.21 -7.57 -0.66
C LYS A 20 -16.95 -6.71 -0.72
N GLY A 21 -17.09 -5.41 -0.47
CA GLY A 21 -15.97 -4.48 -0.31
C GLY A 21 -15.59 -4.35 1.16
N THR A 22 -14.36 -4.69 1.52
CA THR A 22 -13.79 -4.38 2.84
C THR A 22 -13.11 -3.01 2.77
N VAL A 23 -13.69 -2.00 3.41
CA VAL A 23 -13.08 -0.67 3.54
C VAL A 23 -12.53 -0.55 4.95
N ASP A 24 -11.22 -0.36 5.08
CA ASP A 24 -10.61 -0.13 6.38
C ASP A 24 -10.69 1.35 6.76
N ARG A 25 -11.09 1.63 8.01
CA ARG A 25 -11.41 2.98 8.52
C ARG A 25 -10.15 3.84 8.71
N GLN A 26 -8.98 3.22 8.87
CA GLN A 26 -7.73 3.93 9.21
C GLN A 26 -6.96 4.49 7.99
N LEU A 27 -7.51 4.34 6.77
CA LEU A 27 -6.82 4.71 5.54
C LEU A 27 -6.81 6.22 5.33
N LYS A 28 -5.62 6.80 5.15
CA LYS A 28 -5.44 8.20 4.76
C LYS A 28 -4.88 8.29 3.34
N SER A 29 -5.44 9.19 2.53
CA SER A 29 -5.00 9.43 1.15
C SER A 29 -4.20 10.73 1.06
N ASN A 30 -2.88 10.67 1.27
CA ASN A 30 -2.03 11.78 0.85
C ASN A 30 -0.60 11.30 0.53
N PRO A 31 -0.37 10.74 -0.66
CA PRO A 31 0.88 10.06 -0.94
C PRO A 31 1.96 11.11 -1.26
N ARG A 32 3.06 11.12 -0.48
CA ARG A 32 4.17 12.08 -0.65
C ARG A 32 5.00 11.81 -1.91
N ASN A 33 5.23 12.86 -2.70
CA ASN A 33 5.85 12.80 -4.03
C ASN A 33 7.22 12.10 -4.11
N LYS A 34 8.10 12.23 -3.11
CA LYS A 34 9.48 11.70 -3.17
C LYS A 34 9.59 10.16 -3.14
N LEU A 35 8.56 9.46 -2.64
CA LEU A 35 8.55 8.00 -2.49
C LEU A 35 7.71 7.29 -3.57
N ILE A 36 7.27 8.05 -4.58
CA ILE A 36 6.37 7.59 -5.64
C ILE A 36 7.08 7.75 -6.97
N HIS A 37 7.02 6.71 -7.80
CA HIS A 37 7.67 6.68 -9.10
C HIS A 37 6.69 6.24 -10.18
N GLY A 38 6.82 6.85 -11.36
CA GLY A 38 6.18 6.31 -12.56
C GLY A 38 6.75 4.93 -12.86
N ARG A 39 5.89 3.93 -13.05
CA ARG A 39 6.32 2.60 -13.48
C ARG A 39 5.41 2.07 -14.57
N HIS A 40 5.99 1.72 -15.71
CA HIS A 40 5.29 0.97 -16.72
C HIS A 40 5.07 -0.46 -16.23
N ARG A 41 3.86 -0.99 -16.39
CA ARG A 41 3.60 -2.41 -16.11
C ARG A 41 4.40 -3.23 -17.11
N CYS A 42 5.43 -3.92 -16.64
CA CYS A 42 6.36 -4.69 -17.48
C CYS A 42 5.58 -5.65 -18.39
N GLY A 43 5.76 -5.47 -19.71
CA GLY A 43 5.38 -6.40 -20.78
C GLY A 43 3.90 -6.73 -20.95
N LYS A 44 3.03 -6.43 -19.97
CA LYS A 44 1.63 -6.89 -19.92
C LYS A 44 1.51 -8.39 -20.26
N GLY A 45 2.43 -9.22 -19.76
CA GLY A 45 2.50 -10.65 -20.07
C GLY A 45 3.45 -11.06 -21.21
N ARG A 46 4.11 -10.09 -21.85
CA ARG A 46 5.16 -10.30 -22.86
C ARG A 46 6.56 -10.19 -22.26
N ASN A 47 7.52 -10.92 -22.84
CA ASN A 47 8.94 -10.78 -22.52
C ASN A 47 9.63 -9.71 -23.40
N ALA A 48 10.94 -9.54 -23.24
CA ALA A 48 11.74 -8.56 -24.00
C ALA A 48 11.74 -8.80 -25.53
N ARG A 49 11.47 -10.04 -25.99
CA ARG A 49 11.32 -10.39 -27.41
C ARG A 49 9.91 -10.12 -27.95
N GLY A 50 9.00 -9.59 -27.12
CA GLY A 50 7.61 -9.34 -27.49
C GLY A 50 6.71 -10.58 -27.47
N ILE A 51 7.22 -11.75 -27.08
CA ILE A 51 6.48 -13.01 -27.03
C ILE A 51 5.63 -13.06 -25.76
N ILE A 52 4.36 -13.46 -25.87
CA ILE A 52 3.48 -13.68 -24.71
C ILE A 52 3.99 -14.90 -23.95
N THR A 53 4.58 -14.67 -22.78
CA THR A 53 5.03 -15.74 -21.87
C THR A 53 4.03 -15.99 -20.74
N ALA A 54 3.21 -15.00 -20.39
CA ALA A 54 2.16 -15.13 -19.39
C ALA A 54 0.81 -14.67 -19.97
N ARG A 55 -0.13 -15.62 -20.08
CA ARG A 55 -1.51 -15.36 -20.50
C ARG A 55 -2.33 -14.68 -19.39
N HIS A 56 -3.51 -14.17 -19.74
CA HIS A 56 -4.44 -13.48 -18.83
C HIS A 56 -3.86 -12.25 -18.12
N ARG A 57 -2.76 -11.70 -18.62
CA ARG A 57 -2.19 -10.44 -18.18
C ARG A 57 -2.30 -9.43 -19.32
N GLY A 58 -2.78 -8.23 -19.00
CA GLY A 58 -3.13 -7.21 -19.96
C GLY A 58 -3.57 -5.93 -19.25
N GLY A 59 -3.60 -4.82 -19.99
CA GLY A 59 -4.29 -3.57 -19.65
C GLY A 59 -4.32 -3.12 -18.17
N GLY A 60 -5.46 -2.51 -17.81
CA GLY A 60 -5.80 -1.99 -16.49
C GLY A 60 -5.37 -0.54 -16.22
N HIS A 61 -5.92 0.04 -15.15
CA HIS A 61 -5.64 1.42 -14.73
C HIS A 61 -4.14 1.66 -14.46
N LYS A 62 -3.60 2.81 -14.89
CA LYS A 62 -2.20 3.19 -14.63
C LYS A 62 -1.97 3.29 -13.12
N ARG A 63 -0.86 2.75 -12.63
CA ARG A 63 -0.55 2.73 -11.18
C ARG A 63 0.84 3.31 -10.98
N LEU A 64 0.98 4.17 -10.00
CA LEU A 64 2.29 4.66 -9.57
C LEU A 64 2.92 3.67 -8.60
N TYR A 65 4.21 3.45 -8.74
CA TYR A 65 4.98 2.59 -7.85
C TYR A 65 5.33 3.33 -6.57
N ARG A 66 5.12 2.70 -5.41
CA ARG A 66 5.58 3.22 -4.13
C ARG A 66 6.84 2.47 -3.72
N LYS A 67 7.91 3.21 -3.44
CA LYS A 67 9.19 2.64 -3.00
C LYS A 67 9.08 2.19 -1.55
N ILE A 68 9.12 0.88 -1.34
CA ILE A 68 9.02 0.24 -0.03
C ILE A 68 10.40 -0.22 0.40
N ASP A 69 10.70 -0.04 1.68
CA ASP A 69 11.86 -0.61 2.33
C ASP A 69 11.54 -2.02 2.85
N PHE A 70 11.83 -3.02 2.02
CA PHE A 70 11.71 -4.43 2.42
C PHE A 70 12.89 -4.90 3.26
N ARG A 71 14.05 -4.25 3.15
CA ARG A 71 15.28 -4.70 3.80
C ARG A 71 15.38 -4.25 5.25
N ARG A 72 14.65 -3.18 5.62
CA ARG A 72 14.63 -2.62 6.98
C ARG A 72 16.06 -2.29 7.47
N ASN A 73 16.86 -1.70 6.57
CA ASN A 73 18.28 -1.45 6.76
C ASN A 73 18.59 -0.35 7.80
N GLN A 74 17.61 0.47 8.15
CA GLN A 74 17.76 1.53 9.16
C GLN A 74 17.73 0.89 10.54
N LYS A 75 18.89 0.45 11.00
CA LYS A 75 19.07 -0.24 12.27
C LYS A 75 19.19 0.75 13.42
N ASP A 76 18.73 0.35 14.60
CA ASP A 76 18.86 1.06 15.88
C ASP A 76 18.21 2.45 15.93
N ILE A 77 17.44 2.81 14.90
CA ILE A 77 16.71 4.08 14.82
C ILE A 77 15.22 3.79 14.94
N SER A 78 14.58 4.44 15.91
CA SER A 78 13.14 4.35 16.09
C SER A 78 12.40 5.17 15.04
N GLY A 79 11.29 4.61 14.56
CA GLY A 79 10.41 5.27 13.61
C GLY A 79 8.96 5.17 14.04
N ARG A 80 8.20 6.24 13.82
CA ARG A 80 6.77 6.30 14.17
C ARG A 80 5.91 6.10 12.94
N ILE A 81 4.84 5.30 13.07
CA ILE A 81 3.84 5.12 12.01
C ILE A 81 2.98 6.39 11.94
N VAL A 82 2.97 7.02 10.76
CA VAL A 82 2.25 8.29 10.54
C VAL A 82 0.95 8.08 9.77
N THR A 83 0.98 7.22 8.76
CA THR A 83 -0.20 6.89 7.94
C THR A 83 -0.21 5.43 7.57
N ILE A 84 -1.42 4.91 7.36
CA ILE A 84 -1.67 3.61 6.72
C ILE A 84 -2.34 3.90 5.38
N GLU A 85 -1.80 3.36 4.30
CA GLU A 85 -2.23 3.65 2.93
C GLU A 85 -2.50 2.38 2.13
N TYR A 86 -3.46 2.50 1.21
CA TYR A 86 -3.66 1.51 0.16
C TYR A 86 -2.59 1.62 -0.93
N ASN A 87 -2.00 0.47 -1.30
CA ASN A 87 -1.02 0.39 -2.38
C ASN A 87 -1.58 -0.43 -3.56
N PRO A 88 -1.87 0.16 -4.73
CA PRO A 88 -2.51 -0.55 -5.83
C PRO A 88 -1.58 -1.58 -6.50
N ASN A 89 -0.30 -1.64 -6.14
CA ASN A 89 0.66 -2.60 -6.70
C ASN A 89 0.77 -3.90 -5.89
N ARG A 90 0.00 -4.04 -4.80
CA ARG A 90 -0.01 -5.22 -3.93
C ARG A 90 -1.33 -5.29 -3.16
N ASN A 91 -1.57 -6.41 -2.48
CA ASN A 91 -2.79 -6.57 -1.68
C ASN A 91 -2.63 -5.98 -0.28
N ALA A 92 -1.44 -6.08 0.31
CA ALA A 92 -1.18 -5.57 1.66
C ALA A 92 -1.16 -4.03 1.72
N TYR A 93 -1.69 -3.48 2.82
CA TYR A 93 -1.51 -2.07 3.16
C TYR A 93 -0.04 -1.75 3.45
N ILE A 94 0.28 -0.47 3.34
CA ILE A 94 1.61 0.02 3.67
C ILE A 94 1.51 1.10 4.74
N CYS A 95 2.55 1.22 5.54
CA CYS A 95 2.67 2.29 6.52
C CYS A 95 3.76 3.28 6.09
N LEU A 96 3.49 4.57 6.22
CA LEU A 96 4.52 5.60 6.17
C LEU A 96 5.14 5.73 7.56
N ILE A 97 6.46 5.59 7.62
CA ILE A 97 7.24 5.77 8.84
C ILE A 97 8.00 7.09 8.75
N HIS A 98 8.03 7.82 9.85
CA HIS A 98 9.01 8.88 10.07
C HIS A 98 10.03 8.38 11.09
N TYR A 99 11.29 8.30 10.68
CA TYR A 99 12.41 7.94 11.55
C TYR A 99 12.93 9.16 12.31
N GLY A 100 13.61 8.91 13.43
CA GLY A 100 14.21 9.98 14.25
C GLY A 100 15.24 10.83 13.54
N ASP A 101 15.89 10.31 12.49
CA ASP A 101 16.84 11.03 11.63
C ASP A 101 16.16 11.92 10.56
N GLY A 102 14.83 11.96 10.54
CA GLY A 102 14.03 12.72 9.58
C GLY A 102 13.75 11.99 8.27
N GLU A 103 14.30 10.78 8.08
CA GLU A 103 13.98 9.98 6.90
C GLU A 103 12.55 9.43 6.93
N LYS A 104 12.01 9.25 5.73
CA LYS A 104 10.65 8.74 5.54
C LYS A 104 10.69 7.54 4.63
N ARG A 105 10.12 6.43 5.08
CA ARG A 105 10.09 5.18 4.31
C ARG A 105 8.71 4.54 4.40
N TYR A 106 8.33 3.86 3.32
CA TYR A 106 7.19 2.95 3.38
C TYR A 106 7.66 1.56 3.81
N ILE A 107 6.87 0.92 4.67
CA ILE A 107 6.97 -0.51 4.96
C ILE A 107 5.64 -1.20 4.70
N LEU A 108 5.66 -2.53 4.71
CA LEU A 108 4.42 -3.29 4.81
C LEU A 108 3.77 -3.03 6.17
N HIS A 109 2.45 -2.83 6.16
CA HIS A 109 1.68 -2.67 7.37
C HIS A 109 1.59 -4.00 8.12
N PRO A 110 2.18 -4.12 9.33
CA PRO A 110 2.01 -5.31 10.15
C PRO A 110 0.59 -5.30 10.74
N ARG A 111 -0.04 -6.48 10.80
CA ARG A 111 -1.41 -6.62 11.29
C ARG A 111 -1.51 -6.09 12.72
N GLY A 112 -2.47 -5.22 13.01
CA GLY A 112 -2.74 -4.74 14.36
C GLY A 112 -1.84 -3.60 14.85
N ALA A 113 -0.84 -3.18 14.07
CA ALA A 113 -0.20 -1.89 14.35
C ALA A 113 -1.18 -0.75 14.04
N ILE A 114 -1.08 0.33 14.78
CA ILE A 114 -1.93 1.51 14.60
C ILE A 114 -1.09 2.75 14.27
N ILE A 115 -1.76 3.79 13.81
CA ILE A 115 -1.11 5.09 13.60
C ILE A 115 -0.63 5.60 14.96
N GLY A 116 0.65 5.95 15.03
CA GLY A 116 1.30 6.44 16.24
C GLY A 116 2.26 5.45 16.87
N ASP A 117 2.19 4.17 16.52
CA ASP A 117 3.09 3.13 17.04
C ASP A 117 4.54 3.38 16.63
N THR A 118 5.45 2.97 17.52
CA THR A 118 6.89 3.03 17.30
C THR A 118 7.39 1.67 16.87
N ILE A 119 8.20 1.66 15.82
CA ILE A 119 8.84 0.47 15.29
C ILE A 119 10.36 0.66 15.25
N VAL A 120 11.09 -0.41 15.52
CA VAL A 120 12.55 -0.42 15.52
C VAL A 120 13.03 -1.66 14.77
N SER A 121 14.08 -1.51 13.99
CA SER A 121 14.81 -2.62 13.38
C SER A 121 16.15 -2.71 14.10
N SER A 122 16.44 -3.80 14.81
CA SER A 122 17.75 -4.01 15.44
C SER A 122 17.88 -5.45 15.93
N THR A 123 19.08 -5.83 16.35
CA THR A 123 19.40 -7.16 16.88
C THR A 123 18.89 -7.36 18.31
N LYS A 124 18.72 -6.29 19.09
CA LYS A 124 18.33 -6.33 20.50
C LYS A 124 17.07 -5.49 20.75
N VAL A 125 15.94 -5.92 20.21
CA VAL A 125 14.65 -5.22 20.32
C VAL A 125 13.59 -6.19 20.84
N PRO A 126 12.61 -5.75 21.64
CA PRO A 126 11.51 -6.62 22.04
C PRO A 126 10.74 -7.15 20.81
N ILE A 127 10.30 -8.41 20.92
CA ILE A 127 9.41 -9.05 19.95
C ILE A 127 8.04 -8.40 20.07
N SER A 128 7.81 -7.36 19.27
CA SER A 128 6.53 -6.66 19.19
C SER A 128 6.16 -6.35 17.74
N MET A 129 4.90 -6.02 17.53
CA MET A 129 4.34 -5.85 16.18
C MET A 129 5.06 -4.72 15.41
N GLY A 130 5.63 -5.07 14.26
CA GLY A 130 6.33 -4.13 13.37
C GLY A 130 7.83 -4.00 13.60
N ASN A 131 8.35 -4.56 14.70
CA ASN A 131 9.79 -4.67 14.90
C ASN A 131 10.39 -5.73 13.98
N ALA A 132 11.64 -5.51 13.58
CA ALA A 132 12.37 -6.42 12.71
C ALA A 132 13.67 -6.84 13.38
N LEU A 133 13.84 -8.17 13.50
CA LEU A 133 14.99 -8.83 14.13
C LEU A 133 15.56 -9.89 13.18
N PRO A 134 16.85 -10.23 13.30
CA PRO A 134 17.40 -11.40 12.63
C PRO A 134 16.74 -12.67 13.18
N LEU A 135 16.59 -13.70 12.34
CA LEU A 135 15.97 -14.98 12.73
C LEU A 135 16.66 -15.67 13.91
N SER A 136 17.95 -15.39 14.14
CA SER A 136 18.70 -15.91 15.29
C SER A 136 18.30 -15.30 16.64
N ALA A 137 17.53 -14.20 16.63
CA ALA A 137 17.14 -13.44 17.82
C ALA A 137 15.62 -13.38 18.01
N VAL A 138 14.87 -14.17 17.24
CA VAL A 138 13.41 -14.35 17.36
C VAL A 138 13.12 -15.57 18.21
#